data_AF-A0A939CMC7-F1
#
_entry.id   AF-A0A939CMC7-F1
#
_cell.length_a   1.000
_cell.length_b   1.000
_cell.length_c   1.000
_cell.angle_alpha   90.00
_cell.angle_beta   90.00
_cell.angle_gamma   90.00
#
_symmetry.space_group_name_H-M   'P 1'
#
loop_
_entity.id
_entity.type
_entity.pdbx_description
1 polymer ?
#
loop_
_entity_poly.entity_id
_entity_poly.type
_entity_poly.pdbx_seq_one_letter_code
_entity_poly.pdbx_strand_id
1 'polypeptide(L)' 'MTQSDRAINPELQRFMAKRINAKTTEVNSSHVPFISHPKEVTKVIEAASTAVK' A
#
# COMPACT_ATOMS: atom_id res chain seq x y z
N MET A 1 -1.14 -0.72 -0.96
CA MET A 1 -2.23 -0.45 -1.91
C MET A 1 -3.40 -1.34 -1.56
N THR A 2 -4.59 -0.78 -1.58
CA THR A 2 -5.83 -1.41 -1.14
C THR A 2 -6.57 -1.96 -2.36
N GLN A 3 -6.94 -3.24 -2.35
CA GLN A 3 -7.56 -3.89 -3.52
C GLN A 3 -9.05 -3.59 -3.69
N SER A 4 -9.77 -3.29 -2.60
CA SER A 4 -11.22 -3.07 -2.60
C SER A 4 -11.58 -1.64 -2.13
N ASP A 5 -10.71 -0.68 -2.42
CA ASP A 5 -10.88 0.71 -2.02
C ASP A 5 -12.04 1.37 -2.79
N ARG A 6 -12.95 1.99 -2.03
CA ARG A 6 -14.14 2.67 -2.56
C ARG A 6 -13.99 4.19 -2.59
N ALA A 7 -12.94 4.73 -1.98
CA ALA A 7 -12.64 6.16 -1.99
C ALA A 7 -11.58 6.51 -3.04
N ILE A 8 -10.58 5.64 -3.24
CA ILE A 8 -9.53 5.82 -4.26
C ILE A 8 -9.49 4.59 -5.17
N ASN A 9 -9.74 4.77 -6.47
CA ASN A 9 -9.72 3.66 -7.43
C ASN A 9 -8.38 2.90 -7.39
N PRO A 10 -8.37 1.56 -7.17
CA PRO A 10 -7.15 0.77 -7.14
C PRO A 10 -6.28 0.89 -8.40
N GLU A 11 -6.88 1.05 -9.58
CA GLU A 11 -6.14 1.23 -10.82
C GLU A 11 -5.41 2.59 -10.87
N LEU A 12 -6.01 3.63 -10.28
CA LEU A 12 -5.33 4.91 -10.11
C LEU A 12 -4.12 4.77 -9.18
N GLN A 13 -4.26 4.02 -8.09
CA GLN A 13 -3.13 3.74 -7.18
C GLN A 13 -2.00 3.01 -7.93
N ARG A 14 -2.31 2.00 -8.77
CA ARG A 14 -1.33 1.27 -9.59
C ARG A 14 -0.62 2.20 -10.57
N PHE A 15 -1.39 3.03 -11.27
CA PHE A 15 -0.86 3.99 -12.23
C PHE A 15 0.14 4.96 -11.56
N MET A 16 -0.25 5.55 -10.44
CA MET A 16 0.60 6.51 -9.71
C MET A 16 1.86 5.83 -9.16
N ALA A 17 1.73 4.64 -8.57
CA ALA A 17 2.88 3.90 -8.06
C ALA A 17 3.88 3.53 -9.16
N LYS A 18 3.38 3.09 -10.33
CA LYS A 18 4.22 2.81 -11.50
C LYS A 18 4.92 4.08 -12.00
N ARG A 19 4.20 5.21 -12.07
CA ARG A 19 4.74 6.49 -12.55
C ARG A 19 5.95 6.97 -11.75
N ILE A 20 5.97 6.71 -10.43
CA ILE A 20 7.06 7.11 -9.55
C ILE A 20 8.08 5.99 -9.26
N ASN A 21 7.96 4.84 -9.93
CA ASN A 21 8.76 3.64 -9.67
C ASN A 21 8.73 3.21 -8.17
N ALA A 22 7.58 3.33 -7.52
CA ALA A 22 7.44 2.93 -6.12
C ALA A 22 7.46 1.40 -5.96
N LYS A 23 8.08 0.93 -4.88
CA LYS A 23 7.90 -0.43 -4.38
C LYS A 23 6.51 -0.53 -3.76
N THR A 24 5.70 -1.48 -4.24
CA THR A 24 4.30 -1.63 -3.81
C THR A 24 4.08 -2.91 -3.03
N THR A 25 3.07 -2.90 -2.17
CA THR A 25 2.51 -4.08 -1.50
C THR A 25 1.00 -3.97 -1.59
N GLU A 26 0.35 -5.03 -2.05
CA GLU A 26 -1.10 -5.11 -2.11
C GLU A 26 -1.65 -5.75 -0.84
N VAL A 27 -2.70 -5.13 -0.29
CA VAL A 27 -3.39 -5.56 0.91
C VAL A 27 -4.85 -5.76 0.54
N ASN A 28 -5.40 -6.91 0.89
CA ASN A 28 -6.81 -7.22 0.67
C ASN A 28 -7.70 -6.45 1.66
N SER A 29 -7.84 -5.16 1.42
CA SER A 29 -8.60 -4.22 2.25
C SER A 29 -9.36 -3.23 1.36
N SER A 30 -10.41 -2.64 1.94
CA SER A 30 -10.97 -1.38 1.44
C SER A 30 -10.08 -0.20 1.83
N HIS A 31 -10.61 0.98 2.14
CA HIS A 31 -9.83 2.21 2.22
C HIS A 31 -8.81 2.31 3.37
N VAL A 32 -9.06 1.68 4.52
CA VAL A 32 -8.31 1.94 5.77
C VAL A 32 -7.55 0.70 6.27
N PRO A 33 -6.46 0.29 5.59
CA PRO A 33 -5.76 -0.97 5.87
C PRO A 33 -5.01 -0.97 7.20
N PHE A 34 -4.65 0.18 7.76
CA PHE A 34 -3.96 0.25 9.04
C PHE A 34 -4.87 -0.06 10.24
N ILE A 35 -6.20 -0.04 10.05
CA ILE A 35 -7.16 -0.51 11.06
C ILE A 35 -7.46 -2.00 10.86
N SER A 36 -7.74 -2.43 9.63
CA SER A 36 -8.14 -3.81 9.33
C SER A 36 -6.98 -4.80 9.28
N HIS A 37 -5.80 -4.36 8.84
CA HIS A 37 -4.59 -5.16 8.64
C HIS A 37 -3.36 -4.47 9.24
N PRO A 38 -3.36 -4.11 10.54
CA PRO A 38 -2.29 -3.33 11.16
C PRO A 38 -0.92 -4.00 11.00
N LYS A 39 -0.85 -5.33 11.15
CA LYS A 39 0.40 -6.10 11.01
C LYS A 39 1.01 -6.00 9.61
N GLU A 40 0.19 -5.98 8.56
CA GLU A 40 0.69 -5.85 7.18
C GLU A 40 1.24 -4.45 6.93
N VAL A 41 0.55 -3.43 7.44
CA VAL A 41 1.02 -2.05 7.35
C VAL A 41 2.34 -1.84 8.11
N THR A 42 2.47 -2.39 9.32
CA THR A 42 3.72 -2.32 10.09
C THR A 42 4.90 -2.94 9.32
N LYS A 43 4.71 -4.11 8.72
CA LYS A 43 5.75 -4.77 7.91
C LYS A 43 6.21 -3.92 6.72
N VAL A 44 5.28 -3.23 6.06
CA VAL A 44 5.62 -2.32 4.95
C VAL A 44 6.48 -1.16 5.46
N ILE A 45 6.14 -0.59 6.61
CA ILE A 45 6.90 0.50 7.23
C ILE A 45 8.31 0.03 7.64
N GLU A 46 8.42 -1.13 8.30
CA GLU A 46 9.71 -1.71 8.68
C GLU A 46 10.59 -1.99 7.46
N ALA A 47 10.02 -2.59 6.41
CA ALA A 47 10.72 -2.84 5.16
C ALA A 47 11.20 -1.53 4.49
N ALA A 48 10.38 -0.48 4.52
CA ALA A 48 10.77 0.83 3.99
C ALA A 48 11.89 1.48 4.83
N SER A 49 11.82 1.37 6.16
CA SER A 49 12.80 1.96 7.08
C SER A 49 14.21 1.38 6.92
N THR A 50 14.31 0.13 6.47
CA THR A 50 15.58 -0.58 6.26
C THR A 50 16.06 -0.57 4.81
N ALA A 51 15.24 -0.08 3.86
CA ALA A 51 15.54 -0.11 2.43
C ALA A 51 16.52 0.97 1.97
N VAL A 52 16.72 2.02 2.77
CA VAL A 52 17.74 3.05 2.52
C VAL A 52 18.96 2.71 3.36
N LYS A 53 19.92 2.01 2.75
CA LYS A 53 21.27 1.81 3.27
C LYS A 53 22.27 2.17 2.19
#